data_AF-A0A2V4NXP6-F1
#
_entry.id   AF-A0A2V4NXP6-F1
#
_cell.length_a   1.000
_cell.length_b   1.000
_cell.length_c   1.000
_cell.angle_alpha   90.00
_cell.angle_beta   90.00
_cell.angle_gamma   90.00
#
_symmetry.space_group_name_H-M   'P 1'
#
loop_
_entity.id
_entity.type
_entity.pdbx_description
1 polymer ?
#
loop_
_entity_poly.entity_id
_entity_poly.type
_entity_poly.pdbx_seq_one_letter_code
_entity_poly.pdbx_strand_id
1 'polypeptide(L)'
;LGQAAGPAKALTTTPNYLDGRRIGLHVDNWDRLDYESKHTGRRRLCFNLGPGTRYLLLAELDIRTICRMLYADPVGRHPHTDDLRAYVASQQPLRVFRIRLAPGDGYIAPTELLPHDDSTEDQPEPSTAAFWLGHWPRGTLPMVV
;
A
#
# COMPACT_ATOMS: atom_id res chain seq x y z
N LEU A 1 -0.54 -11.49 -7.94
CA LEU A 1 -0.16 -11.36 -9.36
C LEU A 1 -1.43 -11.18 -10.15
N GLY A 2 -1.56 -10.08 -10.85
CA GLY A 2 -2.81 -9.82 -11.57
C GLY A 2 -2.99 -8.36 -11.94
N GLN A 3 -4.14 -8.09 -12.53
CA GLN A 3 -4.56 -6.79 -13.00
C GLN A 3 -5.77 -6.33 -12.19
N ALA A 4 -5.80 -5.06 -11.79
CA ALA A 4 -6.96 -4.47 -11.14
C ALA A 4 -7.34 -3.14 -11.79
N ALA A 5 -8.64 -2.95 -11.97
CA ALA A 5 -9.22 -1.70 -12.43
C ALA A 5 -9.63 -0.83 -11.23
N GLY A 6 -9.23 0.44 -11.25
CA GLY A 6 -9.73 1.48 -10.37
C GLY A 6 -10.75 2.34 -11.14
N PRO A 7 -11.96 2.57 -10.60
CA PRO A 7 -12.90 3.49 -11.22
C PRO A 7 -12.34 4.93 -11.22
N ALA A 8 -12.89 5.82 -12.02
CA ALA A 8 -12.56 7.24 -11.95
C ALA A 8 -13.02 7.86 -10.61
N LYS A 9 -12.36 8.94 -10.19
CA LYS A 9 -12.75 9.78 -9.05
C LYS A 9 -12.90 9.03 -7.71
N ALA A 10 -12.12 7.98 -7.48
CA ALA A 10 -12.19 7.23 -6.23
C ALA A 10 -11.07 7.64 -5.26
N LEU A 11 -11.45 8.05 -4.05
CA LEU A 11 -10.51 8.36 -2.96
C LEU A 11 -9.55 7.20 -2.71
N THR A 12 -10.08 5.99 -2.72
CA THR A 12 -9.37 4.73 -2.53
C THR A 12 -9.94 3.67 -3.45
N THR A 13 -9.11 2.80 -3.99
CA THR A 13 -9.52 1.87 -5.07
C THR A 13 -9.50 0.41 -4.67
N THR A 14 -8.85 0.01 -3.58
CA THR A 14 -8.80 -1.42 -3.20
C THR A 14 -10.16 -1.91 -2.68
N PRO A 15 -10.83 -2.85 -3.37
CA PRO A 15 -12.08 -3.42 -2.90
C PRO A 15 -11.83 -4.46 -1.81
N ASN A 16 -12.74 -4.53 -0.84
CA ASN A 16 -12.92 -5.68 0.01
C ASN A 16 -13.86 -6.65 -0.71
N TYR A 17 -13.34 -7.80 -1.14
CA TYR A 17 -14.12 -8.78 -1.91
C TYR A 17 -15.23 -9.46 -1.10
N LEU A 18 -15.19 -9.36 0.24
CA LEU A 18 -16.20 -9.97 1.11
C LEU A 18 -17.51 -9.16 1.16
N ASP A 19 -17.42 -7.83 1.13
CA ASP A 19 -18.56 -6.95 1.36
C ASP A 19 -18.74 -5.85 0.29
N GLY A 20 -17.85 -5.80 -0.71
CA GLY A 20 -17.87 -4.82 -1.80
C GLY A 20 -17.48 -3.40 -1.38
N ARG A 21 -17.11 -3.16 -0.12
CA ARG A 21 -16.65 -1.85 0.35
C ARG A 21 -15.20 -1.61 -0.09
N ARG A 22 -14.68 -0.41 0.16
CA ARG A 22 -13.25 -0.12 0.00
C ARG A 22 -12.53 -0.39 1.31
N ILE A 23 -11.37 -1.03 1.25
CA ILE A 23 -10.55 -1.30 2.44
C ILE A 23 -10.02 0.01 3.04
N GLY A 24 -9.68 0.96 2.17
CA GLY A 24 -8.97 2.18 2.53
C GLY A 24 -7.48 1.91 2.73
N LEU A 25 -6.77 2.84 3.38
CA LEU A 25 -5.38 2.62 3.76
C LEU A 25 -5.24 1.30 4.54
N HIS A 26 -4.30 0.46 4.10
CA HIS A 26 -4.10 -0.87 4.61
C HIS A 26 -2.64 -1.32 4.48
N VAL A 27 -2.31 -2.40 5.18
CA VAL A 27 -1.09 -3.16 4.91
C VAL A 27 -1.45 -4.49 4.27
N ASP A 28 -0.60 -4.92 3.36
CA ASP A 28 -0.67 -6.27 2.83
C ASP A 28 -0.18 -7.28 3.88
N ASN A 29 -0.66 -8.52 3.75
CA ASN A 29 -0.30 -9.65 4.62
C ASN A 29 -0.16 -10.95 3.80
N TRP A 30 0.38 -10.86 2.58
CA TRP A 30 0.62 -11.99 1.70
C TRP A 30 1.64 -12.97 2.31
N ASP A 31 2.66 -12.45 2.97
CA ASP A 31 3.76 -13.23 3.55
C ASP A 31 3.48 -13.69 4.99
N ARG A 32 2.43 -13.16 5.63
CA ARG A 32 2.02 -13.48 7.02
C ARG A 32 3.17 -13.39 8.02
N LEU A 33 4.02 -12.38 7.86
CA LEU A 33 5.19 -12.16 8.71
C LEU A 33 4.80 -11.59 10.07
N ASP A 34 5.53 -12.00 11.10
CA ASP A 34 5.44 -11.41 12.43
C ASP A 34 6.06 -10.01 12.47
N TYR A 35 5.90 -9.34 13.61
CA TYR A 35 6.37 -7.99 13.86
C TYR A 35 7.87 -7.79 13.57
N GLU A 36 8.70 -8.77 13.93
CA GLU A 36 10.16 -8.68 13.82
C GLU A 36 10.59 -8.80 12.36
N SER A 37 10.01 -9.78 11.65
CA SER A 37 10.32 -10.07 10.26
C SER A 37 9.54 -9.23 9.26
N LYS A 38 8.50 -8.46 9.66
CA LYS A 38 7.61 -7.72 8.74
C LYS A 38 8.34 -6.87 7.69
N HIS A 39 9.51 -6.33 8.02
CA HIS A 39 10.33 -5.51 7.13
C HIS A 39 11.05 -6.28 6.02
N THR A 40 11.11 -7.61 6.10
CA THR A 40 11.74 -8.49 5.10
C THR A 40 10.76 -8.97 4.02
N GLY A 41 9.47 -8.63 4.18
CA GLY A 41 8.40 -9.00 3.26
C GLY A 41 8.70 -8.62 1.81
N ARG A 42 8.11 -9.40 0.91
CA ARG A 42 8.11 -9.12 -0.52
C ARG A 42 7.54 -7.74 -0.74
N ARG A 43 8.14 -7.03 -1.69
CA ARG A 43 7.64 -5.75 -2.16
C ARG A 43 6.59 -6.01 -3.23
N ARG A 44 5.83 -4.97 -3.56
CA ARG A 44 4.89 -4.97 -4.68
C ARG A 44 5.43 -4.08 -5.77
N LEU A 45 5.65 -4.67 -6.94
CA LEU A 45 5.81 -3.94 -8.19
C LEU A 45 4.42 -3.66 -8.75
N CYS A 46 4.15 -2.41 -9.06
CA CYS A 46 2.94 -1.95 -9.72
C CYS A 46 3.31 -1.18 -10.98
N PHE A 47 2.53 -1.35 -12.04
CA PHE A 47 2.67 -0.59 -13.27
C PHE A 47 1.30 -0.09 -13.71
N ASN A 48 1.16 1.23 -13.92
CA ASN A 48 -0.09 1.81 -14.42
C ASN A 48 -0.21 1.57 -15.93
N LEU A 49 -1.16 0.74 -16.33
CA LEU A 49 -1.49 0.43 -17.72
C LEU A 49 -2.43 1.46 -18.35
N GLY A 50 -2.99 2.39 -17.57
CA GLY A 50 -3.90 3.42 -18.04
C GLY A 50 -5.35 2.94 -18.24
N PRO A 51 -6.19 3.70 -18.98
CA PRO A 51 -5.82 4.96 -19.67
C PRO A 51 -5.64 6.14 -18.70
N GLY A 52 -6.29 6.12 -17.54
CA GLY A 52 -6.19 7.19 -16.54
C GLY A 52 -4.88 7.19 -15.75
N THR A 53 -4.52 8.37 -15.25
CA THR A 53 -3.53 8.49 -14.17
C THR A 53 -4.10 7.86 -12.89
N ARG A 54 -3.21 7.33 -12.03
CA ARG A 54 -3.55 6.94 -10.67
C ARG A 54 -2.54 7.52 -9.69
N TYR A 55 -2.81 7.33 -8.41
CA TYR A 55 -1.91 7.68 -7.34
C TYR A 55 -1.64 6.47 -6.45
N LEU A 56 -0.40 6.35 -5.99
CA LEU A 56 -0.09 5.56 -4.80
C LEU A 56 -0.27 6.46 -3.57
N LEU A 57 -1.16 6.07 -2.66
CA LEU A 57 -1.22 6.62 -1.31
C LEU A 57 -0.29 5.80 -0.43
N LEU A 58 0.60 6.47 0.31
CA LEU A 58 1.59 5.81 1.15
C LEU A 58 1.76 6.58 2.46
N ALA A 59 1.56 5.92 3.59
CA ALA A 59 1.75 6.55 4.89
C ALA A 59 3.24 6.74 5.23
N GLU A 60 3.54 7.75 6.04
CA GLU A 60 4.91 8.02 6.49
C GLU A 60 5.43 7.01 7.54
N LEU A 61 4.52 6.45 8.34
CA LEU A 61 4.84 5.50 9.40
C LEU A 61 4.67 4.07 8.90
N ASP A 62 5.65 3.21 9.17
CA ASP A 62 5.48 1.77 8.99
C ASP A 62 4.61 1.14 10.07
N ILE A 63 4.03 0.00 9.75
CA ILE A 63 3.12 -0.71 10.66
C ILE A 63 3.83 -1.20 11.93
N ARG A 64 5.15 -1.40 11.89
CA ARG A 64 5.94 -1.77 13.09
C ARG A 64 6.03 -0.61 14.07
N THR A 65 6.20 0.61 13.55
CA THR A 65 6.21 1.83 14.34
C THR A 65 4.84 2.05 14.97
N ILE A 66 3.78 1.85 14.18
CA ILE A 66 2.40 1.91 14.68
C ILE A 66 2.17 0.89 15.80
N CYS A 67 2.53 -0.39 15.62
CA CYS A 67 2.39 -1.40 16.66
C CYS A 67 3.16 -1.05 17.94
N ARG A 68 4.38 -0.51 17.82
CA ARG A 68 5.17 -0.08 18.99
C ARG A 68 4.53 1.09 19.74
N MET A 69 3.75 1.94 19.07
CA MET A 69 3.03 3.04 19.69
C MET A 69 1.73 2.57 20.37
N LEU A 70 1.15 1.46 19.92
CA LEU A 70 -0.09 0.90 20.47
C LEU A 70 0.12 -0.13 21.58
N TYR A 71 1.23 -0.87 21.52
CA TYR A 71 1.47 -2.03 22.38
C TYR A 71 2.80 -1.88 23.14
N ALA A 72 2.77 -2.19 24.44
CA ALA A 72 3.96 -2.19 25.27
C ALA A 72 5.01 -3.23 24.83
N ASP A 73 4.54 -4.39 24.36
CA ASP A 73 5.38 -5.44 23.78
C ASP A 73 4.73 -5.98 22.49
N PRO A 74 5.24 -5.61 21.30
CA PRO A 74 4.71 -6.10 20.04
C PRO A 74 5.35 -7.42 19.56
N VAL A 75 6.27 -8.04 20.33
CA VAL A 75 6.93 -9.30 19.92
C VAL A 75 5.89 -10.40 19.70
N GLY A 76 6.09 -11.20 18.64
CA GLY A 76 5.18 -12.28 18.24
C GLY A 76 3.83 -11.84 17.65
N ARG A 77 3.51 -10.53 17.65
CA ARG A 77 2.32 -10.02 16.94
C ARG A 77 2.51 -10.13 15.43
N HIS A 78 1.40 -10.22 14.72
CA HIS A 78 1.37 -10.15 13.26
C HIS A 78 0.68 -8.83 12.86
N PRO A 79 1.45 -7.79 12.48
CA PRO A 79 0.88 -6.49 12.16
C PRO A 79 -0.20 -6.56 11.08
N HIS A 80 -1.35 -5.95 11.36
CA HIS A 80 -2.55 -6.00 10.53
C HIS A 80 -3.14 -4.61 10.31
N THR A 81 -4.00 -4.49 9.29
CA THR A 81 -4.73 -3.25 9.00
C THR A 81 -5.57 -2.76 10.19
N ASP A 82 -5.95 -3.66 11.12
CA ASP A 82 -6.66 -3.25 12.34
C ASP A 82 -5.78 -2.50 13.33
N ASP A 83 -4.47 -2.76 13.37
CA ASP A 83 -3.54 -1.96 14.18
C ASP A 83 -3.47 -0.52 13.62
N LEU A 84 -3.44 -0.35 12.29
CA LEU A 84 -3.53 0.96 11.65
C LEU A 84 -4.85 1.68 11.98
N ARG A 85 -5.98 0.95 11.94
CA ARG A 85 -7.29 1.51 12.28
C ARG A 85 -7.33 1.95 13.75
N ALA A 86 -6.78 1.16 14.66
CA ALA A 86 -6.69 1.52 16.08
C ALA A 86 -5.84 2.77 16.31
N TYR A 87 -4.70 2.90 15.60
CA TYR A 87 -3.86 4.10 15.65
C TYR A 87 -4.62 5.35 15.19
N VAL A 88 -5.30 5.28 14.05
CA VAL A 88 -6.11 6.41 13.54
C VAL A 88 -7.29 6.72 14.49
N ALA A 89 -7.95 5.70 15.03
CA ALA A 89 -9.03 5.87 16.00
C ALA A 89 -8.55 6.59 17.27
N SER A 90 -7.28 6.41 17.66
CA SER A 90 -6.66 7.13 18.78
C SER A 90 -6.36 8.62 18.49
N GLN A 91 -6.80 9.15 17.35
CA GLN A 91 -6.63 10.55 16.91
C GLN A 91 -5.17 10.99 16.78
N GLN A 92 -4.25 10.02 16.62
CA GLN A 92 -2.86 10.33 16.33
C GLN A 92 -2.68 10.76 14.87
N PRO A 93 -1.81 11.74 14.60
CA PRO A 93 -1.58 12.21 13.25
C PRO A 93 -0.95 11.10 12.39
N LEU A 94 -1.40 11.03 11.13
CA LEU A 94 -0.82 10.16 10.12
C LEU A 94 -0.68 10.96 8.82
N ARG A 95 0.55 11.24 8.40
CA ARG A 95 0.79 11.82 7.07
C ARG A 95 0.70 10.75 6.01
N VAL A 96 0.05 11.10 4.91
CA VAL A 96 -0.10 10.24 3.73
C VAL A 96 0.43 11.00 2.52
N PHE A 97 1.43 10.42 1.88
CA PHE A 97 1.95 10.91 0.61
C PHE A 97 1.06 10.41 -0.52
N ARG A 98 0.79 11.29 -1.49
CA ARG A 98 0.06 10.96 -2.71
C ARG A 98 1.02 11.12 -3.88
N ILE A 99 1.42 10.00 -4.47
CA ILE A 99 2.44 9.94 -5.53
C ILE A 99 1.73 9.67 -6.85
N ARG A 100 1.89 10.58 -7.82
CA ARG A 100 1.26 10.47 -9.14
C ARG A 100 1.95 9.40 -9.99
N LEU A 101 1.13 8.62 -10.71
CA LEU A 101 1.54 7.58 -11.65
C LEU A 101 0.75 7.74 -12.95
N ALA A 102 1.37 8.34 -13.96
CA ALA A 102 0.81 8.38 -15.31
C ALA A 102 0.79 6.97 -15.94
N PRO A 103 0.03 6.74 -17.01
CA PRO A 103 0.15 5.51 -17.78
C PRO A 103 1.62 5.31 -18.23
N GLY A 104 2.16 4.12 -17.98
CA GLY A 104 3.58 3.82 -18.20
C GLY A 104 4.48 4.01 -16.97
N ASP A 105 3.99 4.66 -15.91
CA ASP A 105 4.74 4.76 -14.65
C ASP A 105 4.54 3.50 -13.81
N GLY A 106 5.54 3.19 -12.99
CA GLY A 106 5.48 2.10 -12.03
C GLY A 106 6.24 2.39 -10.75
N TYR A 107 5.98 1.59 -9.72
CA TYR A 107 6.68 1.66 -8.44
C TYR A 107 7.02 0.27 -7.92
N ILE A 108 8.02 0.23 -7.04
CA ILE A 108 8.28 -0.89 -6.14
C ILE A 108 8.15 -0.39 -4.72
N ALA A 109 7.15 -0.87 -3.98
CA ALA A 109 6.86 -0.42 -2.62
C ALA A 109 6.75 -1.59 -1.63
N PRO A 110 7.16 -1.42 -0.36
CA PRO A 110 7.04 -2.45 0.67
C PRO A 110 5.62 -2.43 1.27
N THR A 111 4.62 -2.87 0.49
CA THR A 111 3.20 -2.81 0.87
C THR A 111 2.83 -3.72 2.04
N GLU A 112 3.65 -4.72 2.35
CA GLU A 112 3.59 -5.48 3.60
C GLU A 112 3.87 -4.57 4.81
N LEU A 113 4.86 -3.67 4.70
CA LEU A 113 5.39 -2.89 5.81
C LEU A 113 4.74 -1.51 5.95
N LEU A 114 4.52 -0.82 4.83
CA LEU A 114 3.98 0.54 4.81
C LEU A 114 2.47 0.52 4.50
N PRO A 115 1.64 1.16 5.34
CA PRO A 115 0.25 1.42 5.01
C PRO A 115 0.12 2.16 3.68
N HIS A 116 -0.76 1.67 2.83
CA HIS A 116 -0.94 2.18 1.48
C HIS A 116 -2.36 1.94 0.98
N ASP A 117 -2.72 2.60 -0.12
CA ASP A 117 -3.81 2.22 -1.01
C ASP A 117 -3.52 2.90 -2.36
N ASP A 118 -4.33 2.62 -3.37
CA ASP A 118 -4.29 3.34 -4.62
C ASP A 118 -5.49 4.29 -4.71
N SER A 119 -5.30 5.42 -5.39
CA SER A 119 -6.34 6.44 -5.59
C SER A 119 -6.43 6.85 -7.06
N THR A 120 -7.62 7.24 -7.47
CA THR A 120 -7.91 7.94 -8.72
C THR A 120 -8.73 9.19 -8.43
N GLU A 121 -8.67 9.68 -7.19
CA GLU A 121 -9.21 10.96 -6.78
C GLU A 121 -8.81 12.01 -7.80
N ASP A 122 -9.71 12.91 -8.17
CA ASP A 122 -9.52 13.95 -9.20
C ASP A 122 -9.22 13.50 -10.63
N GLN A 123 -9.15 12.20 -10.92
CA GLN A 123 -8.96 11.70 -12.28
C GLN A 123 -10.29 11.45 -12.99
N PRO A 124 -10.48 11.99 -14.22
CA PRO A 124 -11.72 11.85 -14.96
C PRO A 124 -11.88 10.43 -15.55
N GLU A 125 -10.78 9.74 -15.78
CA GLU A 125 -10.74 8.41 -16.39
C GLU A 125 -10.45 7.31 -15.36
N PRO A 126 -10.99 6.10 -15.55
CA PRO A 126 -10.56 4.94 -14.79
C PRO A 126 -9.12 4.58 -15.14
N SER A 127 -8.48 3.81 -14.26
CA SER A 127 -7.14 3.29 -14.51
C SER A 127 -7.08 1.78 -14.29
N THR A 128 -6.11 1.16 -14.93
CA THR A 128 -5.79 -0.26 -14.76
C THR A 128 -4.34 -0.36 -14.32
N ALA A 129 -4.02 -1.21 -13.34
CA ALA A 129 -2.63 -1.56 -13.06
C ALA A 129 -2.41 -3.06 -13.02
N ALA A 130 -1.19 -3.45 -13.35
CA ALA A 130 -0.67 -4.80 -13.16
C ALA A 130 0.27 -4.85 -11.96
N PHE A 131 0.25 -5.98 -11.24
CA PHE A 131 0.99 -6.15 -10.00
C PHE A 131 1.76 -7.46 -9.93
N TRP A 132 2.97 -7.38 -9.38
CA TRP A 132 3.84 -8.52 -9.06
C TRP A 132 4.31 -8.41 -7.61
N LEU A 133 4.57 -9.56 -6.98
CA LEU A 133 5.21 -9.65 -5.67
C LEU A 133 6.59 -10.26 -5.84
N GLY A 134 7.60 -9.71 -5.15
CA GLY A 134 8.96 -10.19 -5.27
C GLY A 134 9.95 -9.51 -4.34
N HIS A 135 11.19 -9.98 -4.40
CA HIS A 135 12.33 -9.34 -3.75
C HIS A 135 13.20 -8.66 -4.81
N TRP A 136 13.33 -7.34 -4.72
CA TRP A 136 14.20 -6.55 -5.62
C TRP A 136 15.32 -5.91 -4.80
N PRO A 137 16.54 -6.46 -4.75
CA PRO A 137 17.58 -5.89 -3.91
C PRO A 137 17.81 -4.40 -4.19
N ARG A 138 18.21 -3.65 -3.17
CA ARG A 138 18.51 -2.22 -3.37
C ARG A 138 19.74 -2.10 -4.29
N GLY A 139 19.72 -1.13 -5.20
CA GLY A 139 20.83 -0.86 -6.11
C GLY A 139 20.99 -1.81 -7.30
N THR A 140 20.04 -2.74 -7.53
CA THR A 140 20.12 -3.66 -8.68
C THR A 140 19.37 -3.18 -9.91
N LEU A 141 18.44 -2.25 -9.76
CA LEU A 141 17.79 -1.63 -10.92
C LEU A 141 18.72 -0.55 -11.45
N PRO A 142 19.11 -0.61 -12.74
CA PRO A 142 19.90 0.45 -13.34
C PRO A 142 19.12 1.76 -13.24
N MET A 143 19.83 2.87 -12.98
CA MET A 143 19.26 4.20 -13.13
C MET A 143 18.76 4.31 -14.58
N VAL A 144 17.44 4.38 -14.74
CA VAL A 144 16.86 4.74 -16.03
C VAL A 144 16.88 6.25 -16.08
N VAL A 145 17.80 6.79 -16.89
CA VAL A 145 18.01 8.23 -17.11
C VAL A 145 17.17 8.69 -18.29
#